data_AF-A0A2A5HYV2-F1
#
_entry.id   AF-A0A2A5HYV2-F1
#
_cell.length_a   1.000
_cell.length_b   1.000
_cell.length_c   1.000
_cell.angle_alpha   90.00
_cell.angle_beta   90.00
_cell.angle_gamma   90.00
#
_symmetry.space_group_name_H-M   'P 1'
#
loop_
_entity.id
_entity.type
_entity.pdbx_description
1 polymer ?
#
loop_
_entity_poly.entity_id
_entity_poly.type
_entity_poly.pdbx_seq_one_letter_code
_entity_poly.pdbx_strand_id
1 'polypeptide(L)'
;MIEYQSAKVYSIRPLLEGIIVGLAILLVAVITTYFILHHALIAEKQEIREGMLRQAKIIATLIDGDAHPMFIDPSQEDSSEYQANILPLGRGLLESCDKRLSEYEEIFDLANGCSLIFIYTVILKNEKVYYILDPWPSDIESPDSPGVEMKSHIMDEYPDANPHMIHALKNQMADTTEVYADEWGHFISAYAPFYNSKGEFVGIVGIDMKADRYVKRLEPIKRAATRAFLAVSIIAYLVGATVWFLRRFILIINTKRLALLDAYLKLHRELKQGNE
;
A
#
# COMPACT_ATOMS: atom_id res chain seq x y z
N MET A 1 -45.49 -61.25 3.36
CA MET A 1 -44.14 -61.31 2.78
C MET A 1 -43.54 -59.92 2.86
N ILE A 2 -42.48 -59.72 3.65
CA ILE A 2 -41.76 -58.44 3.68
C ILE A 2 -40.72 -58.52 2.57
N GLU A 3 -40.94 -57.78 1.48
CA GLU A 3 -39.97 -57.62 0.40
C GLU A 3 -38.72 -56.95 0.97
N TYR A 4 -37.64 -57.70 1.14
CA TYR A 4 -36.34 -57.15 1.49
C TYR A 4 -35.82 -56.35 0.29
N GLN A 5 -36.07 -55.04 0.27
CA GLN A 5 -35.49 -54.14 -0.72
C GLN A 5 -33.96 -54.30 -0.73
N SER A 6 -33.39 -54.55 -1.91
CA SER A 6 -31.96 -54.71 -2.12
C SER A 6 -31.18 -53.56 -1.47
N ALA A 7 -30.18 -53.89 -0.65
CA ALA A 7 -29.38 -52.88 0.03
C ALA A 7 -28.70 -51.94 -0.99
N LYS A 8 -29.00 -50.64 -0.92
CA LYS A 8 -28.48 -49.64 -1.85
C LYS A 8 -26.96 -49.48 -1.63
N VAL A 9 -26.16 -49.82 -2.64
CA VAL A 9 -24.70 -49.66 -2.60
C VAL A 9 -24.38 -48.19 -2.87
N TYR A 10 -23.78 -47.51 -1.90
CA TYR A 10 -23.33 -46.12 -2.06
C TYR A 10 -21.89 -46.08 -2.57
N SER A 11 -21.62 -45.33 -3.64
CA SER A 11 -20.26 -45.03 -4.09
C SER A 11 -19.69 -43.85 -3.31
N ILE A 12 -19.01 -44.12 -2.20
CA ILE A 12 -18.37 -43.08 -1.38
C ILE A 12 -16.88 -43.05 -1.75
N ARG A 13 -16.32 -41.86 -1.99
CA ARG A 13 -14.88 -41.69 -2.28
C ARG A 13 -14.29 -40.67 -1.27
N PRO A 14 -13.93 -41.10 -0.05
CA PRO A 14 -13.59 -40.20 1.06
C PRO A 14 -12.50 -39.20 0.74
N LEU A 15 -11.45 -39.65 0.06
CA LEU A 15 -10.30 -38.82 -0.28
C LEU A 15 -10.69 -37.73 -1.27
N LEU A 16 -11.39 -38.10 -2.33
CA LEU A 16 -11.85 -37.16 -3.36
C LEU A 16 -12.83 -36.13 -2.76
N GLU A 17 -13.80 -36.60 -1.97
CA GLU A 17 -14.78 -35.72 -1.33
C GLU A 17 -14.13 -34.74 -0.33
N GLY A 18 -13.19 -35.22 0.49
CA GLY A 18 -12.43 -34.36 1.41
C GLY A 18 -11.58 -33.31 0.69
N ILE A 19 -10.89 -33.72 -0.38
CA ILE A 19 -10.10 -32.80 -1.22
C ILE A 19 -10.99 -31.75 -1.89
N ILE A 20 -12.11 -32.15 -2.49
CA ILE A 20 -13.03 -31.22 -3.16
C ILE A 20 -13.56 -30.18 -2.18
N VAL A 21 -14.01 -30.61 -0.99
CA VAL A 21 -14.53 -29.69 0.03
C VAL A 21 -13.43 -28.74 0.52
N GLY A 22 -12.25 -29.26 0.84
CA GLY A 22 -11.11 -28.45 1.27
C GLY A 22 -10.69 -27.42 0.22
N LEU A 23 -10.58 -27.83 -1.05
CA LEU A 23 -10.24 -26.93 -2.15
C LEU A 23 -11.32 -25.90 -2.44
N ALA A 24 -12.61 -26.25 -2.34
CA ALA A 24 -13.71 -25.31 -2.52
C ALA A 24 -13.68 -24.19 -1.46
N ILE A 25 -13.45 -24.56 -0.20
CA ILE A 25 -13.31 -23.60 0.91
C ILE A 25 -12.08 -22.71 0.68
N LEU A 26 -10.94 -23.33 0.35
CA LEU A 26 -9.72 -22.59 0.07
C LEU A 26 -9.92 -21.59 -1.06
N LEU A 27 -10.53 -22.01 -2.17
CA LEU A 27 -10.77 -21.15 -3.33
C LEU A 27 -11.62 -19.93 -2.97
N VAL A 28 -12.75 -20.12 -2.28
CA VAL A 28 -13.62 -19.00 -1.85
C VAL A 28 -12.86 -18.04 -0.95
N ALA A 29 -12.11 -18.57 0.01
CA ALA A 29 -11.39 -17.75 0.98
C ALA A 29 -10.19 -17.02 0.37
N VAL A 30 -9.50 -17.63 -0.60
CA VAL A 30 -8.41 -16.99 -1.37
C VAL A 30 -8.97 -15.84 -2.22
N ILE A 31 -10.06 -16.07 -2.94
CA ILE A 31 -10.72 -15.03 -3.75
C ILE A 31 -11.14 -13.86 -2.85
N THR A 32 -11.81 -14.15 -1.74
CA THR A 32 -12.25 -13.12 -0.78
C THR A 32 -11.07 -12.34 -0.20
N THR A 33 -10.02 -13.03 0.25
CA THR A 33 -8.79 -12.40 0.77
C THR A 33 -8.12 -11.53 -0.29
N TYR A 34 -8.08 -11.97 -1.55
CA TYR A 34 -7.54 -11.20 -2.65
C TYR A 34 -8.30 -9.89 -2.88
N PHE A 35 -9.64 -9.94 -2.95
CA PHE A 35 -10.44 -8.73 -3.13
C PHE A 35 -10.27 -7.74 -1.98
N ILE A 36 -10.26 -8.24 -0.73
CA ILE A 36 -10.01 -7.39 0.44
C ILE A 36 -8.63 -6.75 0.36
N LEU A 37 -7.58 -7.52 0.06
CA LEU A 37 -6.22 -6.99 -0.09
C LEU A 37 -6.14 -5.95 -1.21
N HIS A 38 -6.76 -6.21 -2.35
CA HIS A 38 -6.76 -5.30 -3.50
C HIS A 38 -7.42 -3.96 -3.15
N HIS A 39 -8.62 -3.99 -2.58
CA HIS A 39 -9.32 -2.77 -2.16
C HIS A 39 -8.60 -2.04 -1.02
N ALA A 40 -8.05 -2.77 -0.05
CA ALA A 40 -7.28 -2.18 1.04
C ALA A 40 -6.03 -1.45 0.53
N LEU A 41 -5.29 -2.05 -0.42
CA LEU A 41 -4.12 -1.41 -1.01
C LEU A 41 -4.50 -0.18 -1.85
N ILE A 42 -5.58 -0.25 -2.63
CA ILE A 42 -6.05 0.93 -3.39
C ILE A 42 -6.45 2.06 -2.45
N ALA A 43 -7.24 1.75 -1.42
CA ALA A 43 -7.70 2.74 -0.45
C ALA A 43 -6.53 3.39 0.30
N GLU A 44 -5.55 2.61 0.77
CA GLU A 44 -4.38 3.15 1.48
C GLU A 44 -3.53 4.04 0.58
N LYS A 45 -3.30 3.63 -0.68
CA LYS A 45 -2.57 4.46 -1.65
C LYS A 45 -3.28 5.79 -1.91
N GLN A 46 -4.60 5.74 -2.06
CA GLN A 46 -5.40 6.94 -2.25
C GLN A 46 -5.34 7.86 -1.02
N GLU A 47 -5.45 7.30 0.19
CA GLU A 47 -5.36 8.08 1.42
C GLU A 47 -4.01 8.76 1.58
N ILE A 48 -2.90 8.06 1.25
CA ILE A 48 -1.56 8.67 1.26
C ILE A 48 -1.51 9.86 0.28
N ARG A 49 -1.97 9.68 -0.97
CA ARG A 49 -1.95 10.74 -2.00
C ARG A 49 -2.82 11.93 -1.60
N GLU A 50 -4.05 11.69 -1.13
CA GLU A 50 -4.94 12.75 -0.67
C GLU A 50 -4.40 13.46 0.57
N GLY A 51 -3.79 12.72 1.50
CA GLY A 51 -3.11 13.26 2.66
C GLY A 51 -1.95 14.17 2.29
N MET A 52 -1.15 13.80 1.29
CA MET A 52 -0.08 14.65 0.76
C MET A 52 -0.63 15.90 0.06
N LEU A 53 -1.69 15.79 -0.75
CA LEU A 53 -2.35 16.96 -1.34
C LEU A 53 -2.86 17.95 -0.29
N ARG A 54 -3.46 17.45 0.78
CA ARG A 54 -3.94 18.30 1.88
C ARG A 54 -2.77 19.02 2.55
N GLN A 55 -1.66 18.33 2.80
CA GLN A 55 -0.45 18.93 3.36
C GLN A 55 0.17 19.98 2.42
N ALA A 56 0.32 19.68 1.13
CA ALA A 56 0.85 20.61 0.14
C ALA A 56 -0.01 21.88 0.08
N LYS A 57 -1.35 21.73 0.07
CA LYS A 57 -2.27 22.88 0.11
C LYS A 57 -2.15 23.71 1.39
N ILE A 58 -1.94 23.08 2.54
CA ILE A 58 -1.70 23.80 3.81
C ILE A 58 -0.38 24.57 3.74
N ILE A 59 0.70 23.93 3.31
CA ILE A 59 2.02 24.57 3.20
C ILE A 59 1.98 25.71 2.18
N ALA A 60 1.23 25.57 1.08
CA ALA A 60 1.02 26.64 0.10
C ALA A 60 0.48 27.93 0.72
N THR A 61 -0.29 27.84 1.83
CA THR A 61 -0.80 29.02 2.55
C THR A 61 0.24 29.74 3.40
N LEU A 62 1.39 29.10 3.65
CA LEU A 62 2.49 29.65 4.44
C LEU A 62 3.49 30.44 3.58
N ILE A 63 3.38 30.36 2.26
CA ILE A 63 4.28 31.03 1.33
C ILE A 63 3.85 32.48 1.15
N ASP A 64 4.80 33.42 1.34
CA ASP A 64 4.60 34.82 0.98
C ASP A 64 4.73 34.99 -0.53
N GLY A 65 3.59 34.95 -1.23
CA GLY A 65 3.55 35.11 -2.68
C GLY A 65 3.90 36.52 -3.19
N ASP A 66 3.93 37.54 -2.32
CA ASP A 66 4.38 38.89 -2.72
C ASP A 66 5.91 38.99 -2.68
N ALA A 67 6.54 38.36 -1.69
CA ALA A 67 8.01 38.31 -1.56
C ALA A 67 8.65 37.30 -2.52
N HIS A 68 8.00 36.16 -2.77
CA HIS A 68 8.55 35.04 -3.55
C HIS A 68 9.15 35.42 -4.92
N PRO A 69 8.49 36.26 -5.77
CA PRO A 69 9.05 36.67 -7.07
C PRO A 69 10.31 37.54 -6.98
N MET A 70 10.67 38.04 -5.80
CA MET A 70 11.85 38.88 -5.59
C MET A 70 13.15 38.06 -5.47
N PHE A 71 13.04 36.74 -5.29
CA PHE A 71 14.19 35.82 -5.25
C PHE A 71 14.54 35.35 -6.66
N ILE A 72 15.58 35.94 -7.25
CA ILE A 72 15.98 35.76 -8.65
C ILE A 72 17.46 35.40 -8.82
N ASP A 73 18.27 35.49 -7.76
CA ASP A 73 19.71 35.23 -7.80
C ASP A 73 20.16 34.44 -6.55
N PRO A 74 21.01 33.40 -6.69
CA PRO A 74 21.57 32.64 -5.57
C PRO A 74 22.24 33.49 -4.50
N SER A 75 22.79 34.67 -4.84
CA SER A 75 23.41 35.56 -3.84
C SER A 75 22.41 36.07 -2.79
N GLN A 76 21.10 35.88 -3.01
CA GLN A 76 20.05 36.27 -2.06
C GLN A 76 19.81 35.22 -0.96
N GLU A 77 20.39 34.02 -1.04
CA GLU A 77 20.15 32.94 -0.06
C GLU A 77 20.62 33.30 1.35
N ASP A 78 21.68 34.10 1.47
CA ASP A 78 22.18 34.60 2.76
C ASP A 78 21.37 35.78 3.31
N SER A 79 20.40 36.31 2.56
CA SER A 79 19.60 37.45 3.00
C SER A 79 18.62 37.08 4.11
N SER A 80 18.38 38.02 5.02
CA SER A 80 17.39 37.83 6.09
C SER A 80 15.98 37.59 5.56
N GLU A 81 15.68 38.15 4.39
CA GLU A 81 14.42 38.05 3.69
C GLU A 81 14.20 36.62 3.16
N TYR A 82 15.23 36.02 2.54
CA TYR A 82 15.18 34.63 2.08
C TYR A 82 15.04 33.67 3.25
N GLN A 83 15.87 33.84 4.28
CA GLN A 83 15.87 33.02 5.49
C GLN A 83 14.51 33.05 6.20
N ALA A 84 13.86 34.22 6.26
CA ALA A 84 12.51 34.36 6.82
C ALA A 84 11.44 33.60 6.01
N ASN A 85 11.62 33.46 4.69
CA ASN A 85 10.67 32.81 3.78
C ASN A 85 10.83 31.29 3.71
N ILE A 86 12.03 30.75 3.91
CA ILE A 86 12.23 29.29 4.01
C ILE A 86 11.90 28.74 5.40
N LEU A 87 11.91 29.58 6.44
CA LEU A 87 11.72 29.16 7.83
C LEU A 87 10.39 28.41 8.08
N PRO A 88 9.22 28.83 7.54
CA PRO A 88 7.99 28.06 7.68
C PRO A 88 8.06 26.68 7.01
N LEU A 89 8.74 26.56 5.87
CA LEU A 89 8.91 25.30 5.14
C LEU A 89 9.81 24.35 5.93
N GLY A 90 10.93 24.86 6.45
CA GLY A 90 11.83 24.09 7.30
C GLY A 90 11.17 23.57 8.57
N ARG A 91 10.36 24.41 9.23
CA ARG A 91 9.52 23.95 10.36
C ARG A 91 8.52 22.89 9.93
N GLY A 92 7.83 23.09 8.81
CA GLY A 92 6.89 22.10 8.28
C GLY A 92 7.55 20.76 8.01
N LEU A 93 8.79 20.76 7.52
CA LEU A 93 9.56 19.56 7.24
C LEU A 93 9.92 18.83 8.54
N LEU A 94 10.45 19.53 9.54
CA LEU A 94 10.82 18.96 10.83
C LEU A 94 9.60 18.47 11.64
N GLU A 95 8.48 19.18 11.58
CA GLU A 95 7.21 18.79 12.21
C GLU A 95 6.52 17.62 11.48
N SER A 96 6.99 17.23 10.30
CA SER A 96 6.52 16.03 9.60
C SER A 96 6.98 14.72 10.26
N CYS A 97 7.84 14.81 11.28
CA CYS A 97 8.47 13.71 12.01
C CYS A 97 7.78 13.41 13.34
N ASP A 98 7.76 12.14 13.74
CA ASP A 98 7.19 11.70 15.03
C ASP A 98 8.04 12.18 16.21
N LYS A 99 9.35 12.35 15.99
CA LYS A 99 10.29 12.86 16.97
C LYS A 99 10.70 14.29 16.62
N ARG A 100 10.92 15.10 17.65
CA ARG A 100 11.54 16.41 17.50
C ARG A 100 13.01 16.22 17.14
N LEU A 101 13.41 16.74 15.98
CA LEU A 101 14.77 16.65 15.46
C LEU A 101 15.58 17.91 15.78
N SER A 102 16.89 17.73 15.92
CA SER A 102 17.87 18.81 16.06
C SER A 102 18.60 19.11 14.74
N GLU A 103 18.78 18.10 13.90
CA GLU A 103 19.52 18.17 12.64
C GLU A 103 18.63 17.72 11.46
N TYR A 104 18.87 18.24 10.26
CA TYR A 104 18.04 17.92 9.08
C TYR A 104 18.35 16.51 8.55
N GLU A 105 19.59 16.06 8.65
CA GLU A 105 20.07 14.75 8.20
C GLU A 105 19.33 13.60 8.91
N GLU A 106 18.87 13.84 10.14
CA GLU A 106 18.05 12.91 10.91
C GLU A 106 16.69 12.60 10.23
N ILE A 107 16.23 13.43 9.30
CA ILE A 107 14.98 13.23 8.54
C ILE A 107 15.02 11.92 7.73
N PHE A 108 16.21 11.53 7.25
CA PHE A 108 16.42 10.33 6.45
C PHE A 108 16.32 9.04 7.27
N ASP A 109 16.47 9.11 8.60
CA ASP A 109 16.33 7.93 9.46
C ASP A 109 14.85 7.48 9.57
N LEU A 110 14.59 6.26 9.11
CA LEU A 110 13.30 5.57 9.20
C LEU A 110 12.75 5.47 10.63
N ALA A 111 13.61 5.54 11.64
CA ALA A 111 13.25 5.47 13.05
C ALA A 111 12.66 6.78 13.60
N ASN A 112 12.82 7.89 12.89
CA ASN A 112 12.30 9.21 13.30
C ASN A 112 10.88 9.50 12.80
N GLY A 113 10.34 8.63 11.94
CA GLY A 113 8.94 8.68 11.54
C GLY A 113 8.57 9.83 10.60
N CYS A 114 9.57 10.52 10.02
CA CYS A 114 9.34 11.61 9.08
C CYS A 114 8.54 11.17 7.87
N SER A 115 7.45 11.90 7.63
CA SER A 115 6.53 11.67 6.52
C SER A 115 6.95 12.41 5.25
N LEU A 116 7.69 13.50 5.36
CA LEU A 116 8.24 14.28 4.26
C LEU A 116 9.77 14.32 4.34
N ILE A 117 10.42 14.43 3.18
CA ILE A 117 11.87 14.61 3.05
C ILE A 117 12.20 15.96 2.41
N PHE A 118 11.36 16.43 1.49
CA PHE A 118 11.51 17.75 0.86
C PHE A 118 10.23 18.57 0.95
N ILE A 119 10.42 19.87 1.12
CA ILE A 119 9.40 20.91 0.91
C ILE A 119 10.11 22.04 0.18
N TYR A 120 9.68 22.36 -1.04
CA TYR A 120 10.31 23.38 -1.87
C TYR A 120 9.27 24.13 -2.69
N THR A 121 9.70 25.21 -3.35
CA THR A 121 8.86 25.91 -4.33
C THR A 121 9.53 25.96 -5.68
N VAL A 122 8.71 25.88 -6.72
CA VAL A 122 9.17 26.04 -8.10
C VAL A 122 8.27 26.98 -8.89
N ILE A 123 8.87 27.58 -9.91
CA ILE A 123 8.19 28.44 -10.90
C ILE A 123 8.39 27.89 -12.31
N LEU A 124 7.50 28.27 -13.22
CA LEU A 124 7.65 28.02 -14.65
C LEU A 124 8.09 29.31 -15.34
N LYS A 125 9.27 29.31 -15.96
CA LYS A 125 9.82 30.45 -16.70
C LYS A 125 10.42 29.96 -18.01
N ASN A 126 9.98 30.54 -19.14
CA ASN A 126 10.46 30.14 -20.48
C ASN A 126 10.37 28.62 -20.73
N GLU A 127 9.24 28.00 -20.35
CA GLU A 127 8.97 26.56 -20.44
C GLU A 127 9.88 25.65 -19.59
N LYS A 128 10.73 26.23 -18.75
CA LYS A 128 11.60 25.51 -17.82
C LYS A 128 11.16 25.73 -16.39
N VAL A 129 11.43 24.73 -15.55
CA VAL A 129 11.09 24.77 -14.12
C VAL A 129 12.32 25.20 -13.34
N TYR A 130 12.13 26.07 -12.36
CA TYR A 130 13.20 26.60 -11.52
C TYR A 130 12.84 26.53 -10.04
N TYR A 131 13.78 26.11 -9.20
CA TYR A 131 13.67 26.17 -7.74
C TYR A 131 13.81 27.60 -7.24
N ILE A 132 13.13 27.92 -6.14
CA ILE A 132 13.19 29.25 -5.53
C ILE A 132 13.42 29.14 -4.01
N LEU A 133 12.48 28.54 -3.29
CA LEU A 133 12.59 28.35 -1.84
C LEU A 133 12.89 26.88 -1.52
N ASP A 134 13.97 26.64 -0.79
CA ASP A 134 14.35 25.33 -0.26
C ASP A 134 14.93 25.51 1.16
N PRO A 135 14.33 24.89 2.19
CA PRO A 135 14.78 25.02 3.57
C PRO A 135 15.96 24.13 3.93
N TRP A 136 16.42 23.24 3.05
CA TRP A 136 17.59 22.41 3.34
C TRP A 136 18.83 23.29 3.59
N PRO A 137 19.66 22.95 4.61
CA PRO A 137 20.95 23.56 4.80
C PRO A 137 21.87 23.29 3.60
N SER A 138 22.71 24.27 3.26
CA SER A 138 23.75 24.10 2.25
C SER A 138 24.84 23.13 2.72
N ASP A 139 25.63 22.62 1.78
CA ASP A 139 26.78 21.73 2.00
C ASP A 139 26.42 20.35 2.61
N ILE A 140 25.14 19.95 2.55
CA ILE A 140 24.68 18.62 2.97
C ILE A 140 24.51 17.73 1.73
N GLU A 141 25.26 16.63 1.66
CA GLU A 141 25.14 15.66 0.56
C GLU A 141 23.96 14.70 0.73
N SER A 142 23.38 14.27 -0.40
CA SER A 142 22.36 13.23 -0.45
C SER A 142 22.90 11.85 -0.04
N PRO A 143 22.30 11.16 0.96
CA PRO A 143 22.64 9.79 1.32
C PRO A 143 22.41 8.79 0.18
N ASP A 144 21.49 9.08 -0.73
CA ASP A 144 21.16 8.20 -1.85
C ASP A 144 22.01 8.50 -3.10
N SER A 145 22.59 9.71 -3.19
CA SER A 145 23.35 10.20 -4.36
C SER A 145 24.62 10.97 -3.93
N PRO A 146 25.77 10.29 -3.76
CA PRO A 146 27.02 10.93 -3.34
C PRO A 146 27.45 12.05 -4.30
N GLY A 147 27.86 13.20 -3.74
CA GLY A 147 28.23 14.39 -4.51
C GLY A 147 27.05 15.21 -5.06
N VAL A 148 25.81 14.87 -4.73
CA VAL A 148 24.62 15.69 -4.99
C VAL A 148 24.24 16.40 -3.69
N GLU A 149 24.15 17.73 -3.72
CA GLU A 149 23.71 18.52 -2.57
C GLU A 149 22.20 18.38 -2.37
N MET A 150 21.75 18.40 -1.11
CA MET A 150 20.33 18.32 -0.76
C MET A 150 19.56 19.58 -1.12
N LYS A 151 20.22 20.73 -0.97
CA LYS A 151 19.63 22.02 -1.21
C LYS A 151 19.65 22.32 -2.70
N SER A 152 18.49 22.69 -3.24
CA SER A 152 18.40 23.41 -4.50
C SER A 152 18.60 24.90 -4.30
N HIS A 153 19.29 25.56 -5.24
CA HIS A 153 19.53 27.00 -5.18
C HIS A 153 18.48 27.81 -5.95
N ILE A 154 18.39 29.09 -5.62
CA ILE A 154 17.53 30.03 -6.32
C ILE A 154 17.87 30.01 -7.82
N MET A 155 16.85 29.78 -8.64
CA MET A 155 16.96 29.69 -10.11
C MET A 155 17.77 28.50 -10.62
N ASP A 156 18.00 27.46 -9.80
CA ASP A 156 18.44 26.16 -10.32
C ASP A 156 17.37 25.58 -11.23
N GLU A 157 17.77 25.19 -12.45
CA GLU A 157 16.89 24.54 -13.39
C GLU A 157 16.58 23.12 -12.91
N TYR A 158 15.29 22.75 -12.92
CA TYR A 158 14.88 21.37 -12.66
C TYR A 158 14.55 20.66 -13.98
N PRO A 159 15.53 20.00 -14.64
CA PRO A 159 15.33 19.36 -15.93
C PRO A 159 14.40 18.15 -15.86
N ASP A 160 14.36 17.48 -14.70
CA ASP A 160 13.61 16.24 -14.48
C ASP A 160 12.18 16.49 -13.94
N ALA A 161 11.65 17.71 -14.11
CA ALA A 161 10.31 18.08 -13.69
C ALA A 161 9.25 17.12 -14.29
N ASN A 162 8.63 16.30 -13.43
CA ASN A 162 7.71 15.27 -13.86
C ASN A 162 6.39 15.86 -14.44
N PRO A 163 5.63 15.07 -15.22
CA PRO A 163 4.41 15.56 -15.87
C PRO A 163 3.35 16.12 -14.92
N HIS A 164 3.26 15.63 -13.68
CA HIS A 164 2.30 16.14 -12.69
C HIS A 164 2.72 17.50 -12.15
N MET A 165 4.02 17.75 -11.98
CA MET A 165 4.55 19.07 -11.63
C MET A 165 4.23 20.08 -12.74
N ILE A 166 4.50 19.72 -14.00
CA ILE A 166 4.19 20.57 -15.15
C ILE A 166 2.68 20.83 -15.26
N HIS A 167 1.86 19.81 -15.03
CA HIS A 167 0.41 19.93 -14.98
C HIS A 167 -0.02 20.92 -13.89
N ALA A 168 0.57 20.84 -12.69
CA ALA A 168 0.26 21.75 -11.58
C ALA A 168 0.68 23.20 -11.87
N LEU A 169 1.86 23.40 -12.46
CA LEU A 169 2.36 24.72 -12.87
C LEU A 169 1.51 25.36 -13.98
N LYS A 170 1.19 24.60 -15.03
CA LYS A 170 0.47 25.13 -16.20
C LYS A 170 -1.02 25.33 -15.96
N ASN A 171 -1.65 24.41 -15.24
CA ASN A 171 -3.10 24.45 -15.00
C ASN A 171 -3.47 25.09 -13.65
N GLN A 172 -2.49 25.41 -12.81
CA GLN A 172 -2.72 25.99 -11.48
C GLN A 172 -3.63 25.09 -10.62
N MET A 173 -3.40 23.79 -10.71
CA MET A 173 -4.18 22.76 -10.03
C MET A 173 -3.28 21.88 -9.18
N ALA A 174 -3.76 21.50 -8.00
CA ALA A 174 -3.02 20.57 -7.16
C ALA A 174 -2.99 19.18 -7.80
N ASP A 175 -1.86 18.48 -7.71
CA ASP A 175 -1.65 17.18 -8.33
C ASP A 175 -0.71 16.29 -7.50
N THR A 176 -0.73 14.98 -7.73
CA THR A 176 0.16 13.99 -7.08
C THR A 176 0.72 13.01 -8.06
N THR A 177 1.94 12.58 -7.80
CA THR A 177 2.61 11.57 -8.61
C THR A 177 2.29 10.14 -8.14
N GLU A 178 2.59 9.17 -9.00
CA GLU A 178 2.99 7.85 -8.53
C GLU A 178 4.48 7.86 -8.16
N VAL A 179 5.02 6.71 -7.71
CA VAL A 179 6.47 6.61 -7.42
C VAL A 179 7.25 6.93 -8.70
N TYR A 180 8.13 7.93 -8.64
CA TYR A 180 9.08 8.29 -9.69
C TYR A 180 10.50 8.39 -9.11
N ALA A 181 11.48 8.63 -9.98
CA ALA A 181 12.87 8.81 -9.58
C ALA A 181 13.43 10.11 -10.15
N ASP A 182 14.34 10.75 -9.41
CA ASP A 182 15.11 11.93 -9.79
C ASP A 182 16.54 11.85 -9.21
N GLU A 183 17.28 12.96 -9.25
CA GLU A 183 18.67 13.02 -8.78
C GLU A 183 18.85 12.75 -7.27
N TRP A 184 17.82 12.97 -6.45
CA TRP A 184 17.88 12.72 -5.01
C TRP A 184 17.37 11.34 -4.60
N GLY A 185 16.78 10.56 -5.52
CA GLY A 185 16.33 9.19 -5.24
C GLY A 185 14.95 8.86 -5.81
N HIS A 186 14.10 8.23 -5.00
CA HIS A 186 12.76 7.77 -5.40
C HIS A 186 11.68 8.35 -4.51
N PHE A 187 10.69 9.00 -5.10
CA PHE A 187 9.72 9.81 -4.38
C PHE A 187 8.28 9.63 -4.87
N ILE A 188 7.36 9.93 -3.98
CA ILE A 188 6.00 10.34 -4.30
C ILE A 188 5.90 11.80 -3.90
N SER A 189 5.28 12.61 -4.74
CA SER A 189 5.20 14.05 -4.54
C SER A 189 3.78 14.55 -4.65
N ALA A 190 3.52 15.66 -3.95
CA ALA A 190 2.30 16.42 -4.09
C ALA A 190 2.62 17.88 -4.36
N TYR A 191 1.86 18.46 -5.29
CA TYR A 191 2.02 19.83 -5.75
C TYR A 191 0.78 20.64 -5.43
N ALA A 192 0.95 21.88 -4.99
CA ALA A 192 -0.16 22.81 -4.81
C ALA A 192 0.23 24.23 -5.25
N PRO A 193 -0.65 24.93 -5.99
CA PRO A 193 -0.41 26.31 -6.39
C PRO A 193 -0.51 27.26 -5.19
N PHE A 194 0.30 28.31 -5.20
CA PHE A 194 0.19 29.44 -4.30
C PHE A 194 0.14 30.75 -5.09
N TYR A 195 -0.38 31.78 -4.42
CA TYR A 195 -0.77 33.04 -5.05
C TYR A 195 -0.27 34.21 -4.20
N ASN A 196 -0.09 35.36 -4.83
CA ASN A 196 0.24 36.60 -4.12
C ASN A 196 -1.01 37.24 -3.47
N SER A 197 -0.85 38.38 -2.79
CA SER A 197 -1.98 39.03 -2.10
C SER A 197 -3.08 39.53 -3.03
N LYS A 198 -2.81 39.66 -4.33
CA LYS A 198 -3.77 40.02 -5.37
C LYS A 198 -4.50 38.81 -5.98
N GLY A 199 -4.16 37.60 -5.54
CA GLY A 199 -4.68 36.35 -6.11
C GLY A 199 -4.05 35.99 -7.46
N GLU A 200 -2.91 36.59 -7.82
CA GLU A 200 -2.18 36.23 -9.02
C GLU A 200 -1.32 35.00 -8.75
N PHE A 201 -1.29 34.07 -9.70
CA PHE A 201 -0.50 32.84 -9.60
C PHE A 201 0.99 33.16 -9.61
N VAL A 202 1.73 32.59 -8.65
CA VAL A 202 3.18 32.82 -8.50
C VAL A 202 3.97 31.55 -8.85
N GLY A 203 3.55 30.42 -8.30
CA GLY A 203 4.24 29.15 -8.47
C GLY A 203 3.52 28.02 -7.75
N ILE A 204 4.22 26.90 -7.58
CA ILE A 204 3.71 25.76 -6.80
C ILE A 204 4.68 25.42 -5.67
N VAL A 205 4.14 24.90 -4.58
CA VAL A 205 4.91 24.15 -3.58
C VAL A 205 4.96 22.69 -4.00
N GLY A 206 6.12 22.08 -3.88
CA GLY A 206 6.32 20.63 -3.95
C GLY A 206 6.66 20.09 -2.57
N ILE A 207 6.05 18.95 -2.23
CA ILE A 207 6.43 18.16 -1.07
C ILE A 207 6.69 16.72 -1.50
N ASP A 208 7.74 16.12 -0.95
CA ASP A 208 8.17 14.78 -1.35
C ASP A 208 8.22 13.82 -0.16
N MET A 209 7.71 12.62 -0.39
CA MET A 209 7.83 11.46 0.49
C MET A 209 8.72 10.42 -0.19
N LYS A 210 9.74 9.94 0.51
CA LYS A 210 10.60 8.86 0.00
C LYS A 210 9.81 7.57 -0.21
N ALA A 211 10.11 6.86 -1.30
CA ALA A 211 9.40 5.65 -1.69
C ALA A 211 9.47 4.54 -0.62
N ASP A 212 10.54 4.50 0.19
CA ASP A 212 10.67 3.55 1.30
C ASP A 212 9.61 3.77 2.41
N ARG A 213 9.27 5.04 2.72
CA ARG A 213 8.20 5.43 3.65
C ARG A 213 6.86 4.97 3.13
N TYR A 214 6.61 5.18 1.84
CA TYR A 214 5.40 4.71 1.18
C TYR A 214 5.27 3.18 1.24
N VAL A 215 6.32 2.44 0.91
CA VAL A 215 6.30 0.97 0.98
C VAL A 215 6.08 0.49 2.42
N LYS A 216 6.71 1.13 3.41
CA LYS A 216 6.55 0.81 4.85
C LYS A 216 5.10 0.97 5.32
N ARG A 217 4.36 1.96 4.82
CA ARG A 217 2.92 2.11 5.12
C ARG A 217 2.08 0.97 4.57
N LEU A 218 2.47 0.37 3.44
CA LEU A 218 1.76 -0.75 2.83
C LEU A 218 2.10 -2.12 3.44
N GLU A 219 3.23 -2.26 4.14
CA GLU A 219 3.69 -3.54 4.69
C GLU A 219 2.72 -4.20 5.69
N PRO A 220 2.10 -3.48 6.65
CA PRO A 220 1.19 -4.10 7.62
C PRO A 220 0.00 -4.78 6.94
N ILE A 221 -0.57 -4.16 5.90
CA ILE A 221 -1.69 -4.71 5.12
C ILE A 221 -1.26 -6.01 4.43
N LYS A 222 -0.08 -6.01 3.79
CA LYS A 222 0.47 -7.20 3.15
C LYS A 222 0.75 -8.32 4.15
N ARG A 223 1.36 -8.02 5.30
CA ARG A 223 1.66 -9.00 6.36
C ARG A 223 0.38 -9.59 6.95
N ALA A 224 -0.65 -8.76 7.16
CA ALA A 224 -1.95 -9.22 7.63
C ALA A 224 -2.61 -10.18 6.63
N ALA A 225 -2.58 -9.85 5.33
CA ALA A 225 -3.11 -10.72 4.28
C ALA A 225 -2.35 -12.06 4.19
N THR A 226 -1.02 -12.06 4.31
CA THR A 226 -0.23 -13.29 4.34
C THR A 226 -0.59 -14.18 5.53
N ARG A 227 -0.76 -13.59 6.73
CA ARG A 227 -1.18 -14.33 7.93
C ARG A 227 -2.60 -14.88 7.78
N ALA A 228 -3.52 -14.10 7.19
CA ALA A 228 -4.88 -14.54 6.91
C ALA A 228 -4.91 -15.72 5.93
N PHE A 229 -4.13 -15.64 4.84
CA PHE A 229 -4.01 -16.73 3.87
C PHE A 229 -3.48 -18.03 4.50
N LEU A 230 -2.46 -17.94 5.36
CA LEU A 230 -1.94 -19.10 6.09
C LEU A 230 -3.01 -19.72 7.00
N ALA A 231 -3.72 -18.91 7.79
CA ALA A 231 -4.77 -19.37 8.69
C ALA A 231 -5.91 -20.06 7.92
N VAL A 232 -6.37 -19.45 6.83
CA VAL A 232 -7.39 -20.02 5.94
C VAL A 232 -6.93 -21.36 5.35
N SER A 233 -5.66 -21.45 4.93
CA SER A 233 -5.11 -22.68 4.35
C SER A 233 -5.11 -23.83 5.35
N ILE A 234 -4.77 -23.55 6.62
CA ILE A 234 -4.85 -24.53 7.72
C ILE A 234 -6.29 -24.96 7.96
N ILE A 235 -7.24 -24.02 8.01
CA ILE A 235 -8.67 -24.32 8.22
C ILE A 235 -9.21 -25.19 7.08
N ALA A 236 -8.92 -24.84 5.82
CA ALA A 236 -9.38 -25.59 4.66
C ALA A 236 -8.84 -27.03 4.67
N TYR A 237 -7.56 -27.19 5.05
CA TYR A 237 -6.94 -28.50 5.25
C TYR A 237 -7.63 -29.31 6.35
N LEU A 238 -7.87 -28.70 7.53
CA LEU A 238 -8.52 -29.37 8.65
C LEU A 238 -9.94 -29.82 8.30
N VAL A 239 -10.73 -28.97 7.63
CA VAL A 239 -12.08 -29.32 7.20
C VAL A 239 -12.05 -30.46 6.18
N GLY A 240 -11.16 -30.40 5.18
CA GLY A 240 -10.98 -31.48 4.22
C GLY A 240 -10.59 -32.80 4.89
N ALA A 241 -9.68 -32.75 5.87
CA ALA A 241 -9.25 -33.90 6.66
C ALA A 241 -10.40 -34.47 7.52
N THR A 242 -11.23 -33.62 8.13
CA THR A 242 -12.43 -34.05 8.88
C THR A 242 -13.44 -34.73 7.97
N VAL A 243 -13.72 -34.17 6.78
CA VAL A 243 -14.61 -34.79 5.80
C VAL A 243 -14.09 -36.15 5.36
N TRP A 244 -12.79 -36.24 5.03
CA TRP A 244 -12.15 -37.51 4.71
C TRP A 244 -12.30 -38.54 5.83
N PHE A 245 -12.04 -38.14 7.08
CA PHE A 245 -12.14 -39.01 8.25
C PHE A 245 -13.56 -39.54 8.44
N LEU A 246 -14.56 -38.66 8.42
CA LEU A 246 -15.98 -39.03 8.57
C LEU A 246 -16.46 -39.94 7.43
N ARG A 247 -16.11 -39.62 6.18
CA ARG A 247 -16.49 -40.43 5.01
C ARG A 247 -15.82 -41.81 5.03
N ARG A 248 -14.56 -41.89 5.46
CA ARG A 248 -13.85 -43.17 5.63
C ARG A 248 -14.51 -44.01 6.71
N PHE A 249 -14.89 -43.41 7.83
CA PHE A 249 -15.59 -44.10 8.90
C PHE A 249 -16.96 -44.63 8.46
N ILE A 250 -17.75 -43.82 7.74
CA ILE A 250 -19.04 -44.23 7.16
C ILE A 250 -18.87 -45.40 6.18
N LEU A 251 -17.82 -45.38 5.34
CA LEU A 251 -17.54 -46.49 4.43
C LEU A 251 -17.28 -47.80 5.18
N ILE A 252 -16.46 -47.77 6.23
CA ILE A 252 -16.15 -48.94 7.04
C ILE A 252 -17.41 -49.49 7.72
N ILE A 253 -18.28 -48.61 8.22
CA ILE A 253 -19.57 -49.03 8.79
C ILE A 253 -20.47 -49.64 7.71
N ASN A 254 -20.56 -49.01 6.54
CA ASN A 254 -21.44 -49.48 5.48
C ASN A 254 -21.00 -50.84 4.92
N THR A 255 -19.69 -51.08 4.76
CA THR A 255 -19.18 -52.39 4.34
C THR A 255 -19.47 -53.48 5.37
N LYS A 256 -19.27 -53.20 6.67
CA LYS A 256 -19.65 -54.13 7.75
C LYS A 256 -21.15 -54.40 7.78
N ARG A 257 -22.00 -53.38 7.62
CA ARG A 257 -23.45 -53.51 7.56
C ARG A 257 -23.89 -54.39 6.39
N LEU A 258 -23.33 -54.17 5.20
CA LEU A 258 -23.64 -54.96 4.01
C LEU A 258 -23.22 -56.42 4.19
N ALA A 259 -22.04 -56.68 4.76
CA ALA A 259 -21.57 -58.04 5.06
C ALA A 259 -22.50 -58.78 6.05
N LEU A 260 -22.97 -58.10 7.10
CA LEU A 260 -23.93 -58.65 8.07
C LEU A 260 -25.29 -58.96 7.43
N LEU A 261 -25.80 -58.06 6.57
CA LEU A 261 -27.05 -58.28 5.84
C LEU A 261 -26.95 -59.49 4.91
N ASP A 262 -25.84 -59.62 4.18
CA ASP A 262 -25.63 -60.75 3.27
C ASP A 262 -25.53 -62.09 4.03
N ALA A 263 -24.79 -62.10 5.15
CA ALA A 263 -24.73 -63.26 6.04
C ALA A 263 -26.10 -63.64 6.61
N TYR A 264 -26.90 -62.66 7.03
CA TYR A 264 -28.26 -62.89 7.52
C TYR A 264 -29.19 -63.45 6.43
N LEU A 265 -29.15 -62.87 5.22
CA LEU A 265 -29.95 -63.33 4.08
C LEU A 265 -29.56 -64.73 3.61
N LYS A 266 -28.28 -65.10 3.74
CA LYS A 266 -27.80 -66.46 3.46
C LYS A 266 -28.35 -67.46 4.49
N LEU A 267 -28.21 -67.16 5.79
CA LEU A 267 -28.73 -67.99 6.87
C LEU A 267 -30.25 -68.19 6.76
N HIS A 268 -30.99 -67.12 6.45
CA HIS A 268 -32.44 -67.19 6.30
C HIS A 268 -32.87 -68.07 5.11
N ARG A 269 -32.11 -68.06 4.01
CA ARG A 269 -32.35 -68.95 2.87
C ARG A 269 -32.07 -70.42 3.23
N GLU A 270 -30.98 -70.70 3.94
CA GLU A 270 -30.64 -72.05 4.40
C GLU A 270 -31.70 -72.62 5.36
N LEU A 271 -32.18 -71.83 6.32
CA LEU A 271 -33.25 -72.24 7.25
C LEU A 271 -34.59 -72.50 6.55
N LYS A 272 -34.89 -71.76 5.47
CA LYS A 272 -36.12 -71.96 4.71
C LYS A 272 -36.06 -73.24 3.87
N GLN A 273 -34.89 -73.58 3.33
CA GLN A 273 -34.67 -74.83 2.58
C GLN A 273 -34.60 -76.08 3.47
N GLY A 274 -34.22 -75.94 4.74
CA GLY A 274 -34.19 -77.06 5.69
C GLY A 274 -35.54 -77.41 6.35
N ASN A 275 -36.59 -76.61 6.13
CA ASN A 275 -37.94 -76.80 6.67
C ASN A 275 -38.98 -77.19 5.61
N GLU A 276 -38.56 -77.43 4.36
CA GLU A 276 -39.33 -78.05 3.28
C GLU A 276 -38.88 -79.50 3.08
#